data_AF-A0AAU2KC24-F1
#
_entry.id   AF-A0AAU2KC24-F1
#
_cell.length_a   1.000
_cell.length_b   1.000
_cell.length_c   1.000
_cell.angle_alpha   90.00
_cell.angle_beta   90.00
_cell.angle_gamma   90.00
#
_symmetry.space_group_name_H-M   'P 1'
#
loop_
_entity.id
_entity.type
_entity.pdbx_description
1 polymer ?
#
loop_
_entity_poly.entity_id
_entity_poly.type
_entity_poly.pdbx_seq_one_letter_code
_entity_poly.pdbx_strand_id
1 'polypeptide(L)'
;MRREADAPVEERRLFVECHADETALAAFGQALPPLAANEAAVFLGFCYADVPVGRRFACCFRRDDPSDVELVTATVVAVTQQFGHAWDHIPHGWKTLAVLRFEPGIPAMVHDLPQGGVWYDHRASVCVADTDTWEAQQTA
;
A
#
# COMPACT_ATOMS: atom_id res chain seq x y z
N MET A 1 -1.25 -17.97 8.78
CA MET A 1 -0.38 -16.79 8.71
C MET A 1 0.73 -17.10 7.73
N ARG A 2 0.80 -16.38 6.60
CA ARG A 2 1.87 -16.52 5.59
C ARG A 2 2.87 -15.40 5.86
N ARG A 3 4.13 -15.72 6.15
CA ARG A 3 5.15 -14.70 6.42
C ARG A 3 5.77 -14.22 5.11
N GLU A 4 6.34 -13.02 5.12
CA GLU A 4 7.02 -12.46 3.94
C GLU A 4 8.12 -13.37 3.39
N ALA A 5 8.89 -14.01 4.28
CA ALA A 5 9.96 -14.94 3.90
C ALA A 5 9.46 -16.18 3.16
N ASP A 6 8.17 -16.53 3.32
CA ASP A 6 7.54 -17.66 2.66
C ASP A 6 6.96 -17.28 1.27
N ALA A 7 7.02 -16.00 0.88
CA ALA A 7 6.61 -15.53 -0.45
C ALA A 7 7.81 -15.39 -1.40
N PRO A 8 7.67 -15.77 -2.69
CA PRO A 8 8.66 -15.47 -3.73
C PRO A 8 8.99 -13.97 -3.78
N VAL A 9 10.25 -13.61 -4.02
CA VAL A 9 10.72 -12.20 -3.98
C VAL A 9 9.93 -11.33 -4.95
N GLU A 10 9.64 -11.86 -6.13
CA GLU A 10 8.84 -11.23 -7.17
C GLU A 10 7.41 -10.89 -6.71
N GLU A 11 6.85 -11.59 -5.71
CA GLU A 11 5.49 -11.33 -5.19
C GLU A 11 5.46 -10.30 -4.05
N ARG A 12 6.60 -9.92 -3.45
CA ARG A 12 6.65 -9.14 -2.18
C ARG A 12 6.39 -7.65 -2.34
N ARG A 13 5.16 -7.30 -2.74
CA ARG A 13 4.73 -5.92 -2.96
C ARG A 13 3.31 -5.67 -2.48
N LEU A 14 3.07 -4.46 -1.98
CA LEU A 14 1.72 -3.96 -1.76
C LEU A 14 1.21 -3.32 -3.05
N PHE A 15 -0.08 -3.52 -3.35
CA PHE A 15 -0.76 -2.83 -4.44
C PHE A 15 -1.60 -1.71 -3.87
N VAL A 16 -1.26 -0.47 -4.23
CA VAL A 16 -2.05 0.73 -3.90
C VAL A 16 -3.01 0.96 -5.06
N GLU A 17 -4.31 0.76 -4.81
CA GLU A 17 -5.35 0.82 -5.84
C GLU A 17 -5.90 2.25 -6.01
N CYS A 18 -6.14 2.96 -4.91
CA CYS A 18 -6.65 4.33 -4.90
C CYS A 18 -6.48 4.99 -3.52
N HIS A 19 -6.62 6.30 -3.46
CA HIS A 19 -6.79 7.04 -2.21
C HIS A 19 -8.19 6.81 -1.65
N ALA A 20 -8.32 6.75 -0.33
CA ALA A 20 -9.61 6.78 0.32
C ALA A 20 -10.19 8.19 0.27
N ASP A 21 -11.41 8.32 -0.25
CA ASP A 21 -12.16 9.57 -0.20
C ASP A 21 -12.77 9.83 1.19
N GLU A 22 -13.37 11.01 1.37
CA GLU A 22 -14.00 11.39 2.64
C GLU A 22 -15.11 10.43 3.08
N THR A 23 -15.83 9.80 2.14
CA THR A 23 -16.89 8.84 2.45
C THR A 23 -16.31 7.55 2.99
N ALA A 24 -15.24 7.04 2.38
CA ALA A 24 -14.49 5.87 2.87
C ALA A 24 -13.91 6.13 4.27
N LEU A 25 -13.30 7.30 4.48
CA LEU A 25 -12.71 7.66 5.77
C LEU A 25 -13.78 7.78 6.87
N ALA A 26 -14.95 8.35 6.57
CA ALA A 26 -16.07 8.40 7.51
C ALA A 26 -16.62 7.00 7.86
N ALA A 27 -16.69 6.11 6.87
CA ALA A 27 -17.24 4.77 7.03
C ALA A 27 -16.29 3.78 7.71
N PHE A 28 -15.00 3.82 7.36
CA PHE A 28 -14.02 2.77 7.71
C PHE A 28 -12.79 3.30 8.45
N GLY A 29 -12.50 4.60 8.33
CA GLY A 29 -11.28 5.24 8.81
C GLY A 29 -11.29 5.66 10.28
N GLN A 30 -12.34 5.33 11.05
CA GLN A 30 -12.50 5.84 12.43
C GLN A 30 -11.36 5.45 13.38
N ALA A 31 -10.67 4.33 13.13
CA ALA A 31 -9.51 3.91 13.92
C ALA A 31 -8.15 4.31 13.30
N LEU A 32 -8.15 5.02 12.17
CA LEU A 32 -6.93 5.52 11.58
C LEU A 32 -6.48 6.81 12.27
N PRO A 33 -5.16 7.05 12.38
CA PRO A 33 -4.67 8.32 12.88
C PRO A 33 -4.99 9.45 11.90
N PRO A 34 -5.03 10.72 12.38
CA PRO A 34 -4.99 11.88 11.51
C PRO A 34 -3.74 11.82 10.61
N LEU A 35 -3.91 12.14 9.32
CA LEU A 35 -2.82 12.06 8.35
C LEU A 35 -1.82 13.22 8.51
N ALA A 36 -0.53 12.89 8.52
CA ALA A 36 0.53 13.86 8.30
C ALA A 36 0.66 14.26 6.82
N ALA A 37 1.40 15.33 6.53
CA ALA A 37 1.56 15.86 5.16
C ALA A 37 2.20 14.87 4.17
N ASN A 38 2.97 13.91 4.67
CA ASN A 38 3.63 12.87 3.88
C ASN A 38 2.97 11.50 4.04
N GLU A 39 1.71 11.47 4.50
CA GLU A 39 0.92 10.26 4.68
C GLU A 39 -0.29 10.26 3.75
N ALA A 40 -0.62 9.08 3.23
CA ALA A 40 -1.81 8.86 2.42
C ALA A 40 -2.64 7.73 3.00
N ALA A 41 -3.95 7.94 3.13
CA ALA A 41 -4.91 6.88 3.37
C ALA A 41 -5.30 6.25 2.03
N VAL A 42 -4.99 4.96 1.88
CA VAL A 42 -5.10 4.26 0.60
C VAL A 42 -5.77 2.90 0.75
N PHE A 43 -6.50 2.51 -0.30
CA PHE A 43 -6.98 1.16 -0.44
C PHE A 43 -5.88 0.27 -1.00
N LEU A 44 -5.58 -0.79 -0.25
CA LEU A 44 -4.65 -1.82 -0.65
C LEU A 44 -5.41 -2.99 -1.29
N GLY A 45 -4.85 -3.49 -2.39
CA GLY A 45 -5.25 -4.76 -3.01
C GLY A 45 -4.89 -5.96 -2.13
N PHE A 46 -5.03 -7.17 -2.68
CA PHE A 46 -4.75 -8.40 -1.94
C PHE A 46 -3.27 -8.47 -1.50
N CYS A 47 -3.05 -8.56 -0.19
CA CYS A 47 -1.69 -8.61 0.37
C CYS A 47 -1.03 -9.98 0.17
N TYR A 48 0.25 -9.98 -0.20
CA TYR A 48 1.05 -11.18 -0.51
C TYR A 48 1.47 -12.01 0.72
N ALA A 49 1.48 -11.39 1.90
CA ALA A 49 1.81 -11.99 3.19
C ALA A 49 1.13 -11.21 4.32
N ASP A 50 1.25 -11.69 5.55
CA ASP A 50 0.91 -10.90 6.74
C ASP A 50 2.01 -9.84 6.95
N VAL A 51 1.68 -8.57 6.71
CA VAL A 51 2.63 -7.44 6.72
C VAL A 51 2.42 -6.57 7.96
N PRO A 52 3.40 -6.47 8.88
CA PRO A 52 3.22 -5.73 10.13
C PRO A 52 3.15 -4.22 9.93
N VAL A 53 2.40 -3.54 10.79
CA VAL A 53 2.53 -2.09 10.98
C VAL A 53 3.99 -1.78 11.38
N GLY A 54 4.55 -0.73 10.79
CA GLY A 54 5.96 -0.36 10.90
C GLY A 54 6.85 -0.98 9.82
N ARG A 55 6.36 -1.91 8.99
CA ARG A 55 7.11 -2.40 7.82
C ARG A 55 7.44 -1.26 6.87
N ARG A 56 8.70 -1.19 6.45
CA ARG A 56 9.25 -0.16 5.55
C ARG A 56 9.65 -0.77 4.22
N PHE A 57 9.17 -0.23 3.11
CA PHE A 57 9.55 -0.59 1.75
C PHE A 57 10.46 0.48 1.13
N ALA A 58 11.17 0.15 0.06
CA ALA A 58 12.27 0.97 -0.47
C ALA A 58 11.94 1.71 -1.79
N CYS A 59 10.88 1.33 -2.49
CA CYS A 59 10.50 1.97 -3.74
C CYS A 59 9.01 1.88 -4.05
N CYS A 60 8.57 2.77 -4.95
CA CYS A 60 7.29 2.71 -5.63
C CYS A 60 7.50 2.58 -7.14
N PHE A 61 6.64 1.84 -7.84
CA PHE A 61 6.65 1.79 -9.31
C PHE A 61 5.25 1.52 -9.85
N ARG A 62 4.97 1.90 -11.10
CA ARG A 62 3.68 1.61 -11.73
C ARG A 62 3.57 0.14 -12.07
N ARG A 63 2.40 -0.46 -11.85
CA ARG A 63 2.17 -1.88 -12.17
C ARG A 63 2.30 -2.19 -13.66
N ASP A 64 1.89 -1.27 -14.52
CA ASP A 64 1.91 -1.39 -15.98
C ASP A 64 3.19 -0.87 -16.63
N ASP A 65 3.99 -0.10 -15.89
CA ASP A 65 5.32 0.36 -16.29
C ASP A 65 6.32 0.29 -15.12
N PRO A 66 6.91 -0.90 -14.86
CA PRO A 66 7.91 -1.06 -13.80
C PRO A 66 9.21 -0.29 -14.01
N SER A 67 9.42 0.31 -15.19
CA SER A 67 10.59 1.17 -15.46
C SER A 67 10.43 2.57 -14.88
N ASP A 68 9.18 3.02 -14.65
CA ASP A 68 8.83 4.23 -13.90
C ASP A 68 8.88 3.94 -12.39
N VAL A 69 10.09 3.91 -11.84
CA VAL A 69 10.38 3.68 -10.42
C VAL A 69 10.79 4.95 -9.69
N GLU A 70 10.33 5.10 -8.45
CA GLU A 70 10.78 6.13 -7.53
C GLU A 70 11.32 5.47 -6.24
N LEU A 71 12.59 5.76 -5.91
CA LEU A 71 13.20 5.32 -4.66
C LEU A 71 12.69 6.18 -3.50
N VAL A 72 11.94 5.56 -2.59
CA VAL A 72 11.23 6.24 -1.51
C VAL A 72 11.05 5.27 -0.35
N THR A 73 11.23 5.73 0.89
CA THR A 73 10.83 4.89 2.02
C THR A 73 9.32 4.99 2.18
N ALA A 74 8.60 3.87 2.05
CA ALA A 74 7.19 3.78 2.39
C ALA A 74 6.99 2.94 3.66
N THR A 75 6.36 3.50 4.69
CA THR A 75 6.10 2.81 5.96
C THR A 75 4.61 2.54 6.14
N VAL A 76 4.23 1.32 6.51
CA VAL A 76 2.85 1.02 6.96
C VAL A 76 2.64 1.64 8.34
N VAL A 77 1.82 2.68 8.45
CA VAL A 77 1.59 3.41 9.72
C VAL A 77 0.41 2.85 10.50
N ALA A 78 -0.67 2.55 9.78
CA ALA A 78 -1.89 2.01 10.36
C ALA A 78 -2.62 1.21 9.30
N VAL A 79 -3.44 0.26 9.74
CA VAL A 79 -4.33 -0.51 8.87
C VAL A 79 -5.64 -0.78 9.59
N THR A 80 -6.73 -0.70 8.83
CA THR A 80 -8.09 -1.03 9.26
C THR A 80 -8.80 -1.79 8.15
N GLN A 81 -10.03 -2.20 8.43
CA GLN A 81 -10.92 -2.85 7.48
C GLN A 81 -12.36 -2.29 7.60
N GLN A 82 -13.34 -3.00 7.04
CA GLN A 82 -14.75 -2.61 6.94
C GLN A 82 -15.47 -2.43 8.29
N PHE A 83 -14.81 -2.73 9.42
CA PHE A 83 -15.39 -2.62 10.77
C PHE A 83 -14.68 -1.59 11.65
N GLY A 84 -13.80 -0.76 11.10
CA GLY A 84 -13.24 0.39 11.83
C GLY A 84 -12.37 0.02 13.04
N HIS A 85 -11.80 -1.18 13.08
CA HIS A 85 -10.82 -1.58 14.10
C HIS A 85 -9.41 -1.55 13.50
N ALA A 86 -8.50 -0.85 14.18
CA ALA A 86 -7.09 -0.88 13.83
C ALA A 86 -6.51 -2.27 14.07
N TRP A 87 -5.66 -2.73 13.15
CA TRP A 87 -4.94 -4.00 13.26
C TRP A 87 -3.43 -3.76 13.31
N ASP A 88 -2.70 -4.71 13.91
CA ASP A 88 -1.23 -4.66 14.01
C ASP A 88 -0.53 -5.11 12.73
N HIS A 89 -1.26 -5.66 11.76
CA HIS A 89 -0.74 -6.10 10.46
C HIS A 89 -1.85 -6.12 9.39
N ILE A 90 -1.43 -6.00 8.13
CA ILE A 90 -2.26 -6.26 6.95
C ILE A 90 -2.28 -7.79 6.74
N PRO A 91 -3.43 -8.48 6.79
CA PRO A 91 -3.46 -9.92 6.66
C PRO A 91 -3.24 -10.40 5.23
N HIS A 92 -2.56 -11.53 5.09
CA HIS A 92 -2.38 -12.20 3.80
C HIS A 92 -3.71 -12.51 3.12
N GLY A 93 -3.84 -12.10 1.84
CA GLY A 93 -5.03 -12.38 1.02
C GLY A 93 -6.21 -11.46 1.30
N TRP A 94 -6.00 -10.36 2.04
CA TRP A 94 -7.03 -9.36 2.32
C TRP A 94 -6.77 -8.07 1.56
N LYS A 95 -7.85 -7.41 1.16
CA LYS A 95 -7.85 -6.00 0.82
C LYS A 95 -8.10 -5.19 2.10
N THR A 96 -7.39 -4.09 2.27
CA THR A 96 -7.45 -3.28 3.50
C THR A 96 -7.44 -1.79 3.19
N LEU A 97 -7.80 -0.98 4.18
CA LEU A 97 -7.59 0.46 4.17
C LEU A 97 -6.38 0.73 5.07
N ALA A 98 -5.34 1.37 4.54
CA ALA A 98 -4.10 1.60 5.27
C ALA A 98 -3.66 3.05 5.18
N VAL A 99 -2.89 3.48 6.17
CA VAL A 99 -2.10 4.72 6.10
C VAL A 99 -0.67 4.34 5.75
N LEU A 100 -0.19 4.85 4.62
CA LEU A 100 1.21 4.75 4.23
C LEU A 100 1.89 6.10 4.40
N ARG A 101 3.04 6.11 5.07
CA ARG A 101 3.92 7.28 5.16
C ARG A 101 5.04 7.15 4.15
N PHE A 102 5.27 8.20 3.38
CA PHE A 102 6.34 8.26 2.39
C PHE A 102 7.39 9.29 2.81
N GLU A 103 8.68 8.96 2.67
CA GLU A 103 9.78 9.83 3.06
C GLU A 103 10.73 9.99 1.86
N PRO A 104 11.02 11.23 1.39
CA PRO A 104 10.71 12.52 2.04
C PRO A 104 9.28 13.06 1.83
N GLY A 105 8.52 12.48 0.91
CA GLY A 105 7.16 12.89 0.57
C GLY A 105 6.45 11.83 -0.26
N ILE A 106 5.17 12.04 -0.55
CA ILE A 106 4.38 11.10 -1.35
C ILE A 106 4.84 11.19 -2.82
N PRO A 107 5.22 10.07 -3.46
CA PRO A 107 5.58 10.03 -4.88
C PRO A 107 4.48 10.55 -5.78
N ALA A 108 4.84 11.18 -6.91
CA ALA A 108 3.87 11.70 -7.88
C ALA A 108 2.92 10.58 -8.38
N MET A 109 3.46 9.40 -8.67
CA MET A 109 2.66 8.24 -9.10
C MET A 109 1.60 7.80 -8.09
N VAL A 110 1.86 8.01 -6.79
CA VAL A 110 0.88 7.72 -5.72
C VAL A 110 -0.12 8.86 -5.65
N HIS A 111 0.32 10.12 -5.72
CA HIS A 111 -0.57 11.28 -5.77
C HIS A 111 -1.58 11.25 -6.93
N ASP A 112 -1.15 10.75 -8.08
CA ASP A 112 -1.95 10.67 -9.31
C ASP A 112 -3.02 9.56 -9.28
N LEU A 113 -2.99 8.68 -8.26
CA LEU A 113 -4.02 7.65 -8.12
C LEU A 113 -5.39 8.29 -7.88
N PRO A 114 -6.47 7.66 -8.39
CA PRO A 114 -7.82 8.18 -8.18
C PRO A 114 -8.20 8.13 -6.68
N GLN A 115 -9.25 8.88 -6.33
CA GLN A 115 -9.93 8.73 -5.04
C GLN A 115 -11.13 7.78 -5.20
N GLY A 116 -11.41 6.98 -4.16
CA GLY A 116 -12.55 6.08 -4.14
C GLY A 116 -13.16 5.90 -2.77
N GLY A 117 -14.44 5.52 -2.74
CA GLY A 117 -15.19 5.26 -1.50
C GLY A 117 -15.18 3.80 -1.05
N VAL A 118 -14.70 2.89 -1.90
CA VAL A 118 -14.68 1.42 -1.67
C VAL A 118 -13.49 0.77 -2.37
N TRP A 119 -13.12 -0.42 -1.93
CA TRP A 119 -12.17 -1.28 -2.63
C TRP A 119 -12.67 -1.60 -4.05
N TYR A 120 -11.87 -1.24 -5.05
CA TYR A 120 -12.12 -1.58 -6.43
C TYR A 120 -10.79 -1.92 -7.11
N ASP A 121 -10.79 -2.95 -7.96
CA ASP A 121 -9.61 -3.30 -8.75
C ASP A 121 -9.41 -2.26 -9.85
N HIS A 122 -8.65 -1.21 -9.53
CA HIS A 122 -8.25 -0.22 -10.50
C HIS A 122 -7.08 -0.75 -11.32
N ARG A 123 -7.22 -0.73 -12.66
CA ARG A 123 -6.14 -1.13 -13.58
C ARG A 123 -4.88 -0.28 -13.39
N ALA A 124 -5.05 1.01 -13.06
CA ALA A 124 -3.97 1.88 -12.61
C ALA A 124 -3.72 1.63 -11.12
N SER A 125 -2.59 1.00 -10.80
CA SER A 125 -2.16 0.74 -9.42
C SER A 125 -0.66 0.96 -9.29
N VAL A 126 -0.24 1.40 -8.11
CA VAL A 126 1.18 1.56 -7.76
C VAL A 126 1.60 0.39 -6.89
N CYS A 127 2.73 -0.21 -7.22
CA CYS A 127 3.41 -1.20 -6.41
C CYS A 127 4.29 -0.50 -5.39
N VAL A 128 4.22 -0.90 -4.13
CA VAL A 128 5.14 -0.50 -3.05
C VAL A 128 5.92 -1.73 -2.62
N ALA A 129 7.24 -1.72 -2.77
CA ALA A 129 8.07 -2.91 -2.61
C ALA A 129 9.49 -2.59 -2.13
N ASP A 130 10.25 -3.63 -1.80
CA ASP A 130 11.70 -3.54 -1.64
C ASP A 130 12.40 -3.53 -3.01
N THR A 131 13.66 -3.08 -3.02
CA THR A 131 14.46 -2.96 -4.25
C THR A 131 14.68 -4.31 -4.92
N ASP A 132 14.88 -5.39 -4.16
CA ASP A 132 15.08 -6.75 -4.70
C ASP A 132 13.82 -7.26 -5.42
N THR A 133 12.63 -6.97 -4.89
CA THR A 133 11.36 -7.26 -5.57
C THR A 133 11.23 -6.49 -6.88
N TRP A 134 11.56 -5.21 -6.90
CA TRP A 134 11.54 -4.40 -8.13
C TRP A 134 12.55 -4.91 -9.16
N GLU A 135 13.79 -5.20 -8.75
CA GLU A 135 14.82 -5.78 -9.62
C GLU A 135 14.36 -7.12 -10.23
N ALA A 136 13.72 -7.98 -9.44
CA ALA A 136 13.17 -9.24 -9.95
C ALA A 136 12.11 -9.02 -11.04
N GLN A 137 11.27 -7.97 -10.92
CA GLN A 137 10.25 -7.64 -11.93
C GLN A 137 10.85 -7.15 -13.26
N GLN A 138 12.07 -6.63 -13.27
CA GLN A 138 12.74 -6.19 -14.50
C GLN A 138 13.30 -7.35 -15.34
N THR A 139 13.39 -8.54 -14.74
CA THR A 139 14.00 -9.72 -15.37
C THR A 139 12.99 -10.79 -15.80
N ALA A 140 11.72 -10.60 -15.43
CA ALA A 140 10.60 -11.50 -15.73
C ALA A 140 9.93 -11.15 -17.07
#